data_AF-A0A534WFU2-F1
#
_entry.id   AF-A0A534WFU2-F1
#
_cell.length_a   1.000
_cell.length_b   1.000
_cell.length_c   1.000
_cell.angle_alpha   90.00
_cell.angle_beta   90.00
_cell.angle_gamma   90.00
#
_symmetry.space_group_name_H-M   'P 1'
#
loop_
_entity.id
_entity.type
_entity.pdbx_description
1 polymer ?
#
loop_
_entity_poly.entity_id
_entity_poly.type
_entity_poly.pdbx_seq_one_letter_code
_entity_poly.pdbx_strand_id
1 'polypeptide(L)'
;MSAAARSDRLRALLAERIVVLDGATGTYIQGRDLTARDFGGPEYEGCNEHLVLTRPDVVREMHEGYLAAGADIVETDTFGGTRIVLGEYGLQDKVHEINATAARLAREVCARFETPDRPRFVAGSMGPGTKTISVIGNITFDAVTAAYAEQTAALAEGGVDVLFLETQNDTLNVKAALLGIAQGLAIAGREVPVVLSVSIELQGCMLAGQSIEAVYVSVAHRDLLAMGLNCATGPDFMTDHLRTLAQLSRFPVSCFPNAGLPDEEGHYHETPEVMVAKLERFCAEGWVNIIGGCCGTTAEHIRMIAEMARRHRPRSAAPVRRTIVSGIDVLPIEDDRRPVVVGERTNVIGSRKFKELVVGGDLDQAAEVGRRQVRGGAQV
;
A
#
# COMPACT_ATOMS: atom_id res chain seq x y z
N MET A 1 14.51 10.74 19.51
CA MET A 1 14.88 11.24 18.15
C MET A 1 13.73 12.08 17.63
N SER A 2 13.98 13.13 16.84
CA SER A 2 12.91 13.86 16.16
C SER A 2 12.25 12.97 15.09
N ALA A 3 11.04 13.34 14.66
CA ALA A 3 10.33 12.73 13.53
C ALA A 3 11.23 12.49 12.30
N ALA A 4 11.81 13.56 11.77
CA ALA A 4 12.68 13.51 10.59
C ALA A 4 13.89 12.59 10.81
N ALA A 5 14.53 12.66 11.98
CA ALA A 5 15.66 11.79 12.30
C ALA A 5 15.29 10.30 12.33
N ARG A 6 14.03 9.97 12.69
CA ARG A 6 13.54 8.58 12.67
C ARG A 6 13.31 8.10 11.24
N SER A 7 12.68 8.92 10.40
CA SER A 7 12.50 8.60 8.97
C SER A 7 13.85 8.45 8.25
N ASP A 8 14.83 9.31 8.53
CA ASP A 8 16.19 9.19 8.00
C ASP A 8 16.89 7.91 8.50
N ARG A 9 16.71 7.57 9.78
CA ARG A 9 17.25 6.33 10.34
C ARG A 9 16.64 5.11 9.68
N LEU A 10 15.34 5.11 9.41
CA LEU A 10 14.68 4.03 8.66
C LEU A 10 15.25 3.91 7.25
N ARG A 11 15.43 5.03 6.54
CA ARG A 11 16.01 5.06 5.19
C ARG A 11 17.44 4.49 5.17
N ALA A 12 18.24 4.80 6.18
CA ALA A 12 19.58 4.22 6.36
C ALA A 12 19.52 2.70 6.62
N LEU A 13 18.62 2.24 7.50
CA LEU A 13 18.47 0.83 7.82
C LEU A 13 18.09 -0.03 6.60
N LEU A 14 17.26 0.49 5.69
CA LEU A 14 16.88 -0.19 4.45
C LEU A 14 18.07 -0.47 3.51
N ALA A 15 19.15 0.30 3.63
CA ALA A 15 20.40 0.09 2.90
C ALA A 15 21.35 -0.87 3.63
N GLU A 16 21.24 -0.97 4.95
CA GLU A 16 22.12 -1.78 5.80
C GLU A 16 21.65 -3.25 5.89
N ARG A 17 20.34 -3.47 6.02
CA ARG A 17 19.74 -4.80 6.23
C ARG A 17 18.30 -4.89 5.71
N ILE A 18 17.79 -6.11 5.64
CA ILE A 18 16.35 -6.34 5.44
C ILE A 18 15.62 -5.92 6.73
N VAL A 19 14.62 -5.06 6.58
CA VAL A 19 13.77 -4.55 7.67
C VAL A 19 12.51 -5.40 7.77
N VAL A 20 12.10 -5.73 8.98
CA VAL A 20 10.97 -6.62 9.24
C VAL A 20 9.73 -5.80 9.61
N LEU A 21 8.69 -5.90 8.79
CA LEU A 21 7.33 -5.44 9.10
C LEU A 21 6.62 -6.49 9.97
N ASP A 22 5.61 -6.08 10.72
CA ASP A 22 4.76 -6.97 11.50
C ASP A 22 3.84 -7.85 10.63
N GLY A 23 2.89 -8.50 11.30
CA GLY A 23 1.92 -9.41 10.68
C GLY A 23 0.52 -8.82 10.67
N ALA A 24 -0.49 -9.65 10.40
CA ALA A 24 -1.85 -9.18 10.26
C ALA A 24 -2.48 -8.60 11.53
N THR A 25 -3.19 -7.49 11.35
CA THR A 25 -4.10 -6.92 12.35
C THR A 25 -5.47 -7.58 12.30
N GLY A 26 -6.09 -7.69 11.12
CA GLY A 26 -7.45 -8.22 10.98
C GLY A 26 -7.60 -9.66 11.48
N THR A 27 -6.74 -10.59 11.03
CA THR A 27 -6.81 -11.99 11.49
C THR A 27 -6.37 -12.16 12.94
N TYR A 28 -5.53 -11.26 13.47
CA TYR A 28 -5.22 -11.25 14.90
C TYR A 28 -6.47 -10.91 15.73
N ILE A 29 -7.21 -9.87 15.33
CA ILE A 29 -8.45 -9.45 15.99
C ILE A 29 -9.53 -10.53 15.89
N GLN A 30 -9.70 -11.15 14.71
CA GLN A 30 -10.65 -12.25 14.49
C GLN A 30 -10.34 -13.48 15.37
N GLY A 31 -9.06 -13.72 15.68
CA GLY A 31 -8.64 -14.79 16.59
C GLY A 31 -8.92 -14.49 18.08
N ARG A 32 -9.55 -13.36 18.41
CA ARG A 32 -9.98 -13.01 19.76
C ARG A 32 -11.48 -13.24 19.92
N ASP A 33 -11.89 -13.58 21.14
CA ASP A 33 -13.30 -13.71 21.53
C ASP A 33 -13.97 -12.33 21.75
N LEU A 34 -13.86 -11.43 20.77
CA LEU A 34 -14.49 -10.11 20.81
C LEU A 34 -15.95 -10.19 20.38
N THR A 35 -16.77 -9.35 21.00
CA THR A 35 -18.20 -9.23 20.72
C THR A 35 -18.53 -7.85 20.19
N ALA A 36 -19.70 -7.65 19.59
CA ALA A 36 -20.24 -6.33 19.24
C ALA A 36 -20.05 -5.25 20.33
N ARG A 37 -20.13 -5.61 21.62
CA ARG A 37 -19.92 -4.68 22.74
C ARG A 37 -18.49 -4.13 22.77
N ASP A 38 -17.51 -4.95 22.42
CA ASP A 38 -16.11 -4.56 22.37
C ASP A 38 -15.83 -3.55 21.26
N PHE A 39 -16.55 -3.64 20.13
CA PHE A 39 -16.54 -2.64 19.06
C PHE A 39 -17.32 -1.35 19.41
N GLY A 40 -17.95 -1.29 20.58
CA GLY A 40 -18.76 -0.15 21.04
C GLY A 40 -20.26 -0.24 20.73
N GLY A 41 -20.72 -1.33 20.13
CA GLY A 41 -22.13 -1.55 19.76
C GLY A 41 -22.29 -2.42 18.51
N PRO A 42 -23.46 -3.06 18.30
CA PRO A 42 -23.75 -3.84 17.10
C PRO A 42 -23.57 -3.07 15.78
N GLU A 43 -23.78 -1.76 15.78
CA GLU A 43 -23.60 -0.90 14.62
C GLU A 43 -22.13 -0.69 14.20
N TYR A 44 -21.18 -0.98 15.09
CA TYR A 44 -19.74 -0.83 14.87
C TYR A 44 -19.01 -2.16 14.71
N GLU A 45 -19.73 -3.28 14.83
CA GLU A 45 -19.16 -4.61 14.73
C GLU A 45 -18.47 -4.81 13.36
N GLY A 46 -17.19 -5.20 13.40
CA GLY A 46 -16.36 -5.34 12.21
C GLY A 46 -15.54 -4.09 11.83
N CYS A 47 -15.75 -2.94 12.46
CA CYS A 47 -14.85 -1.79 12.33
C CYS A 47 -13.68 -1.94 13.31
N ASN A 48 -12.62 -2.61 12.87
CA ASN A 48 -11.42 -2.85 13.68
C ASN A 48 -10.82 -1.54 14.21
N GLU A 49 -10.80 -0.49 13.39
CA GLU A 49 -10.23 0.80 13.77
C GLU A 49 -10.91 1.42 15.00
N HIS A 50 -12.17 1.07 15.28
CA HIS A 50 -12.85 1.57 16.47
C HIS A 50 -12.31 0.94 17.76
N LEU A 51 -11.71 -0.26 17.69
CA LEU A 51 -11.07 -0.94 18.83
C LEU A 51 -9.90 -0.14 19.39
N VAL A 52 -9.30 0.75 18.61
CA VAL A 52 -8.30 1.71 19.10
C VAL A 52 -8.86 2.56 20.25
N LEU A 53 -10.15 2.89 20.23
CA LEU A 53 -10.81 3.68 21.27
C LEU A 53 -11.45 2.80 22.35
N THR A 54 -12.10 1.70 21.95
CA THR A 54 -12.93 0.90 22.85
C THR A 54 -12.16 -0.23 23.53
N ARG A 55 -11.15 -0.81 22.86
CA ARG A 55 -10.28 -1.89 23.33
C ARG A 55 -8.80 -1.64 23.02
N PRO A 56 -8.23 -0.49 23.46
CA PRO A 56 -6.82 -0.19 23.25
C PRO A 56 -5.87 -1.21 23.88
N ASP A 57 -6.35 -1.99 24.86
CA ASP A 57 -5.61 -3.11 25.44
C ASP A 57 -5.32 -4.21 24.42
N VAL A 58 -6.28 -4.56 23.54
CA VAL A 58 -6.11 -5.59 22.51
C VAL A 58 -5.13 -5.14 21.43
N VAL A 59 -5.28 -3.90 20.96
CA VAL A 59 -4.39 -3.30 19.96
C VAL A 59 -2.96 -3.18 20.51
N ARG A 60 -2.83 -2.82 21.78
CA ARG A 60 -1.53 -2.76 22.46
C ARG A 60 -0.87 -4.14 22.53
N GLU A 61 -1.60 -5.16 23.00
CA GLU A 61 -1.08 -6.53 23.08
C GLU A 61 -0.62 -7.07 21.72
N MET A 62 -1.34 -6.72 20.65
CA MET A 62 -0.97 -7.06 19.28
C MET A 62 0.42 -6.50 18.90
N HIS A 63 0.60 -5.19 19.05
CA HIS A 63 1.88 -4.55 18.73
C HIS A 63 3.01 -5.08 19.62
N GLU A 64 2.74 -5.30 20.92
CA GLU A 64 3.71 -5.88 21.86
C GLU A 64 4.15 -7.29 21.40
N GLY A 65 3.20 -8.12 20.95
CA GLY A 65 3.47 -9.44 20.39
C GLY A 65 4.37 -9.41 19.16
N TYR A 66 4.09 -8.56 18.19
CA TYR A 66 4.90 -8.45 16.97
C TYR A 66 6.29 -7.86 17.23
N LEU A 67 6.41 -6.86 18.11
CA LEU A 67 7.71 -6.31 18.50
C LEU A 67 8.57 -7.32 19.28
N ALA A 68 7.93 -8.10 20.16
CA ALA A 68 8.59 -9.19 20.89
C ALA A 68 9.08 -10.29 19.93
N ALA A 69 8.28 -10.63 18.92
CA ALA A 69 8.66 -11.56 17.86
C ALA A 69 9.85 -11.04 17.02
N GLY A 70 10.00 -9.73 16.90
CA GLY A 70 11.18 -9.11 16.30
C GLY A 70 10.90 -8.17 15.15
N ALA A 71 9.65 -7.77 14.94
CA ALA A 71 9.32 -6.69 14.02
C ALA A 71 10.17 -5.44 14.30
N ASP A 72 10.56 -4.76 13.24
CA ASP A 72 11.22 -3.46 13.27
C ASP A 72 10.22 -2.32 13.06
N ILE A 73 9.18 -2.58 12.26
CA ILE A 73 8.06 -1.69 11.97
C ILE A 73 6.78 -2.38 12.44
N VAL A 74 5.88 -1.65 13.10
CA VAL A 74 4.49 -2.09 13.30
C VAL A 74 3.53 -1.15 12.60
N GLU A 75 2.49 -1.71 11.99
CA GLU A 75 1.40 -0.96 11.36
C GLU A 75 0.38 -0.52 12.40
N THR A 76 -0.10 0.72 12.32
CA THR A 76 -1.23 1.19 13.12
C THR A 76 -2.51 0.47 12.71
N ASP A 77 -3.43 0.26 13.65
CA ASP A 77 -4.78 -0.26 13.36
C ASP A 77 -5.65 0.83 12.70
N THR A 78 -5.32 1.17 11.45
CA THR A 78 -5.90 2.29 10.70
C THR A 78 -6.10 1.99 9.21
N PHE A 79 -6.13 0.72 8.82
CA PHE A 79 -6.27 0.31 7.42
C PHE A 79 -7.51 0.94 6.77
N GLY A 80 -8.65 0.90 7.44
CA GLY A 80 -9.91 1.56 7.10
C GLY A 80 -10.09 2.94 7.75
N GLY A 81 -9.04 3.58 8.25
CA GLY A 81 -9.11 4.84 9.00
C GLY A 81 -9.51 6.08 8.20
N THR A 82 -9.98 5.93 6.95
CA THR A 82 -10.43 7.05 6.11
C THR A 82 -11.89 7.41 6.39
N ARG A 83 -12.26 8.66 6.04
CA ARG A 83 -13.67 9.13 6.04
C ARG A 83 -14.61 8.18 5.30
N ILE A 84 -14.11 7.60 4.21
CA ILE A 84 -14.90 6.80 3.28
C ILE A 84 -15.35 5.51 3.95
N VAL A 85 -14.42 4.81 4.60
CA VAL A 85 -14.68 3.52 5.25
C VAL A 85 -15.37 3.71 6.60
N LEU A 86 -14.87 4.63 7.43
CA LEU A 86 -15.52 4.93 8.71
C LEU A 86 -16.96 5.43 8.55
N GLY A 87 -17.28 6.08 7.42
CA GLY A 87 -18.64 6.50 7.09
C GLY A 87 -19.63 5.36 6.94
N GLU A 88 -19.20 4.14 6.61
CA GLU A 88 -20.06 2.95 6.52
C GLU A 88 -20.56 2.52 7.90
N TYR A 89 -19.84 2.89 8.95
CA TYR A 89 -20.17 2.66 10.36
C TYR A 89 -20.73 3.91 11.06
N GLY A 90 -20.95 5.02 10.33
CA GLY A 90 -21.37 6.30 10.93
C GLY A 90 -20.29 6.97 11.78
N LEU A 91 -19.02 6.61 11.59
CA LEU A 91 -17.85 7.08 12.35
C LEU A 91 -16.99 8.09 11.56
N GLN A 92 -17.48 8.64 10.45
CA GLN A 92 -16.72 9.58 9.61
C GLN A 92 -16.12 10.76 10.41
N ASP A 93 -16.85 11.27 11.41
CA ASP A 93 -16.41 12.42 12.22
C ASP A 93 -15.30 12.06 13.23
N LYS A 94 -14.95 10.77 13.35
CA LYS A 94 -13.90 10.25 14.24
C LYS A 94 -12.58 9.94 13.54
N VAL A 95 -12.42 10.28 12.24
CA VAL A 95 -11.17 10.05 11.50
C VAL A 95 -9.95 10.57 12.27
N HIS A 96 -10.00 11.83 12.75
CA HIS A 96 -8.87 12.41 13.47
C HIS A 96 -8.58 11.66 14.77
N GLU A 97 -9.60 11.46 15.61
CA GLU A 97 -9.50 10.82 16.92
C GLU A 97 -8.92 9.40 16.81
N ILE A 98 -9.45 8.58 15.90
CA ILE A 98 -9.03 7.19 15.69
C ILE A 98 -7.58 7.13 15.23
N ASN A 99 -7.24 7.84 14.14
CA ASN A 99 -5.91 7.73 13.55
C ASN A 99 -4.81 8.31 14.44
N ALA A 100 -5.05 9.46 15.07
CA ALA A 100 -4.08 10.06 15.98
C ALA A 100 -3.88 9.19 17.23
N THR A 101 -4.95 8.56 17.74
CA THR A 101 -4.86 7.65 18.90
C THR A 101 -4.13 6.36 18.54
N ALA A 102 -4.42 5.76 17.38
CA ALA A 102 -3.74 4.55 16.91
C ALA A 102 -2.23 4.77 16.77
N ALA A 103 -1.82 5.88 16.15
CA ALA A 103 -0.43 6.25 16.00
C ALA A 103 0.28 6.49 17.35
N ARG A 104 -0.38 7.19 18.30
CA ARG A 104 0.17 7.38 19.65
C ARG A 104 0.32 6.06 20.40
N LEU A 105 -0.67 5.18 20.33
CA LEU A 105 -0.66 3.87 20.97
C LEU A 105 0.49 3.01 20.45
N ALA A 106 0.63 2.88 19.12
CA ALA A 106 1.75 2.18 18.52
C ALA A 106 3.11 2.80 18.92
N ARG A 107 3.18 4.13 18.98
CA ARG A 107 4.40 4.86 19.37
C ARG A 107 4.82 4.59 20.82
N GLU A 108 3.86 4.57 21.75
CA GLU A 108 4.07 4.21 23.16
C GLU A 108 4.62 2.80 23.29
N VAL A 109 4.05 1.86 22.54
CA VAL A 109 4.46 0.45 22.56
C VAL A 109 5.87 0.31 21.97
N CYS A 110 6.13 0.87 20.80
CA CYS A 110 7.45 0.86 20.21
C CYS A 110 8.53 1.49 21.11
N ALA A 111 8.19 2.53 21.89
CA ALA A 111 9.12 3.14 22.85
C ALA A 111 9.57 2.18 23.97
N ARG A 112 8.75 1.19 24.34
CA ARG A 112 9.09 0.17 25.35
C ARG A 112 10.04 -0.90 24.81
N PHE A 113 10.05 -1.11 23.51
CA PHE A 113 10.81 -2.17 22.83
C PHE A 113 12.04 -1.67 22.06
N GLU A 114 12.22 -0.34 21.93
CA GLU A 114 13.37 0.22 21.23
C GLU A 114 14.60 0.29 22.13
N THR A 115 15.75 -0.05 21.55
CA THR A 115 17.07 0.16 22.15
C THR A 115 17.89 1.06 21.23
N PRO A 116 19.02 1.64 21.69
CA PRO A 116 19.87 2.47 20.83
C PRO A 116 20.30 1.76 19.54
N ASP A 117 20.55 0.45 19.61
CA ASP A 117 20.98 -0.36 18.46
C ASP A 117 19.80 -0.90 17.63
N ARG A 118 18.59 -0.95 18.21
CA ARG A 118 17.40 -1.53 17.59
C ARG A 118 16.20 -0.58 17.75
N PRO A 119 16.13 0.51 16.95
CA PRO A 119 14.97 1.38 16.93
C PRO A 119 13.72 0.65 16.44
N ARG A 120 12.54 1.09 16.90
CA ARG A 120 11.22 0.56 16.49
C ARG A 120 10.38 1.62 15.82
N PHE A 121 9.87 1.34 14.64
CA PHE A 121 9.16 2.33 13.82
C PHE A 121 7.66 2.07 13.79
N VAL A 122 6.89 3.16 13.66
CA VAL A 122 5.44 3.09 13.49
C VAL A 122 5.09 3.44 12.05
N ALA A 123 4.42 2.53 11.37
CA ALA A 123 3.83 2.75 10.05
C ALA A 123 2.35 3.14 10.18
N GLY A 124 1.98 4.29 9.63
CA GLY A 124 0.58 4.66 9.47
C GLY A 124 -0.04 3.85 8.33
N SER A 125 -0.80 2.80 8.66
CA SER A 125 -1.50 1.96 7.67
C SER A 125 -2.64 2.73 7.01
N MET A 126 -2.72 2.67 5.67
CA MET A 126 -3.73 3.30 4.84
C MET A 126 -4.14 2.34 3.72
N GLY A 127 -5.26 1.64 3.89
CA GLY A 127 -5.81 0.71 2.91
C GLY A 127 -6.49 1.41 1.72
N PRO A 128 -6.93 0.69 0.68
CA PRO A 128 -7.48 1.26 -0.57
C PRO A 128 -8.84 1.94 -0.41
N GLY A 129 -9.54 1.68 0.69
CA GLY A 129 -10.94 2.03 0.89
C GLY A 129 -11.89 1.07 0.17
N THR A 130 -13.20 1.36 0.27
CA THR A 130 -14.28 0.54 -0.32
C THR A 130 -14.81 1.07 -1.65
N LYS A 131 -14.28 2.23 -2.10
CA LYS A 131 -14.72 2.93 -3.30
C LYS A 131 -13.56 3.12 -4.28
N THR A 132 -13.84 2.97 -5.56
CA THR A 132 -12.83 2.99 -6.64
C THR A 132 -13.22 3.94 -7.75
N ILE A 133 -12.23 4.65 -8.29
CA ILE A 133 -12.42 5.63 -9.36
C ILE A 133 -12.54 4.92 -10.71
N SER A 134 -11.65 3.97 -10.99
CA SER A 134 -11.53 3.30 -12.29
C SER A 134 -12.43 2.08 -12.41
N VAL A 135 -12.59 1.32 -11.32
CA VAL A 135 -13.29 0.02 -11.34
C VAL A 135 -14.80 0.20 -11.24
N ILE A 136 -15.28 0.87 -10.19
CA ILE A 136 -16.72 1.08 -9.96
C ILE A 136 -17.17 2.48 -10.41
N GLY A 137 -16.29 3.49 -10.30
CA GLY A 137 -16.64 4.87 -10.63
C GLY A 137 -17.59 5.53 -9.61
N ASN A 138 -17.61 5.03 -8.37
CA ASN A 138 -18.51 5.52 -7.30
C ASN A 138 -17.87 6.59 -6.40
N ILE A 139 -16.69 7.09 -6.76
CA ILE A 139 -15.99 8.17 -6.04
C ILE A 139 -15.15 9.01 -7.01
N THR A 140 -14.95 10.28 -6.68
CA THR A 140 -14.13 11.21 -7.48
C THR A 140 -12.69 11.26 -6.99
N PHE A 141 -11.79 11.67 -7.87
CA PHE A 141 -10.37 11.91 -7.54
C PHE A 141 -10.21 12.89 -6.37
N ASP A 142 -10.98 13.98 -6.35
CA ASP A 142 -10.92 14.98 -5.30
C ASP A 142 -11.41 14.45 -3.95
N ALA A 143 -12.46 13.60 -3.95
CA ALA A 143 -12.98 13.00 -2.73
C ALA A 143 -11.98 12.02 -2.10
N VAL A 144 -11.31 11.19 -2.92
CA VAL A 144 -10.22 10.32 -2.46
C VAL A 144 -9.06 11.17 -1.92
N THR A 145 -8.65 12.21 -2.66
CA THR A 145 -7.58 13.11 -2.24
C THR A 145 -7.87 13.73 -0.86
N ALA A 146 -9.08 14.26 -0.66
CA ALA A 146 -9.49 14.87 0.60
C ALA A 146 -9.52 13.86 1.77
N ALA A 147 -10.05 12.66 1.54
CA ALA A 147 -10.14 11.63 2.58
C ALA A 147 -8.75 11.19 3.08
N TYR A 148 -7.80 10.98 2.16
CA TYR A 148 -6.44 10.61 2.52
C TYR A 148 -5.66 11.77 3.13
N ALA A 149 -5.93 13.03 2.76
CA ALA A 149 -5.33 14.20 3.40
C ALA A 149 -5.71 14.31 4.89
N GLU A 150 -7.00 14.09 5.20
CA GLU A 150 -7.49 14.10 6.59
C GLU A 150 -6.87 12.98 7.44
N GLN A 151 -6.88 11.74 6.93
CA GLN A 151 -6.28 10.60 7.62
C GLN A 151 -4.77 10.84 7.84
N THR A 152 -4.07 11.31 6.81
CA THR A 152 -2.63 11.58 6.87
C THR A 152 -2.30 12.63 7.93
N ALA A 153 -3.06 13.72 7.99
CA ALA A 153 -2.81 14.78 8.97
C ALA A 153 -2.92 14.25 10.41
N ALA A 154 -3.92 13.40 10.68
CA ALA A 154 -4.11 12.78 11.99
C ALA A 154 -3.01 11.76 12.34
N LEU A 155 -2.63 10.89 11.41
CA LEU A 155 -1.51 9.95 11.59
C LEU A 155 -0.19 10.70 11.84
N ALA A 156 0.06 11.76 11.06
CA ALA A 156 1.24 12.60 11.21
C ALA A 156 1.24 13.31 12.56
N GLU A 157 0.13 13.85 13.04
CA GLU A 157 0.03 14.41 14.39
C GLU A 157 0.30 13.36 15.47
N GLY A 158 -0.21 12.14 15.29
CA GLY A 158 -0.02 11.02 16.22
C GLY A 158 1.41 10.47 16.26
N GLY A 159 2.29 10.90 15.35
CA GLY A 159 3.72 10.64 15.43
C GLY A 159 4.21 9.41 14.67
N VAL A 160 3.54 9.02 13.58
CA VAL A 160 4.06 7.97 12.68
C VAL A 160 5.43 8.34 12.08
N ASP A 161 6.23 7.32 11.78
CA ASP A 161 7.59 7.43 11.21
C ASP A 161 7.61 7.24 9.68
N VAL A 162 6.61 6.54 9.15
CA VAL A 162 6.41 6.20 7.74
C VAL A 162 4.91 6.02 7.50
N LEU A 163 4.43 6.29 6.29
CA LEU A 163 3.06 5.99 5.88
C LEU A 163 3.06 4.80 4.93
N PHE A 164 2.19 3.82 5.17
CA PHE A 164 2.03 2.63 4.35
C PHE A 164 0.71 2.74 3.60
N LEU A 165 0.79 3.17 2.33
CA LEU A 165 -0.33 3.14 1.41
C LEU A 165 -0.40 1.74 0.81
N GLU A 166 -1.15 0.86 1.45
CA GLU A 166 -1.06 -0.60 1.24
C GLU A 166 -2.30 -1.19 0.58
N THR A 167 -2.17 -2.42 0.07
CA THR A 167 -3.26 -3.18 -0.58
C THR A 167 -3.95 -2.42 -1.70
N GLN A 168 -3.22 -1.53 -2.39
CA GLN A 168 -3.82 -0.70 -3.43
C GLN A 168 -4.14 -1.52 -4.68
N ASN A 169 -5.35 -1.33 -5.23
CA ASN A 169 -5.87 -2.11 -6.36
C ASN A 169 -6.35 -1.26 -7.55
N ASP A 170 -6.32 0.07 -7.42
CA ASP A 170 -6.69 1.04 -8.45
C ASP A 170 -5.67 2.19 -8.52
N THR A 171 -4.99 2.33 -9.66
CA THR A 171 -3.92 3.33 -9.82
C THR A 171 -4.42 4.77 -9.81
N LEU A 172 -5.66 5.05 -10.19
CA LEU A 172 -6.22 6.40 -10.01
C LEU A 172 -6.45 6.71 -8.54
N ASN A 173 -6.92 5.74 -7.75
CA ASN A 173 -6.99 5.87 -6.29
C ASN A 173 -5.59 6.11 -5.71
N VAL A 174 -4.57 5.34 -6.13
CA VAL A 174 -3.18 5.55 -5.69
C VAL A 174 -2.71 6.97 -5.96
N LYS A 175 -2.96 7.50 -7.16
CA LYS A 175 -2.54 8.86 -7.52
C LYS A 175 -3.25 9.92 -6.69
N ALA A 176 -4.55 9.75 -6.42
CA ALA A 176 -5.33 10.64 -5.55
C ALA A 176 -4.85 10.56 -4.09
N ALA A 177 -4.67 9.34 -3.57
CA ALA A 177 -4.17 9.09 -2.22
C ALA A 177 -2.78 9.69 -2.01
N LEU A 178 -1.84 9.49 -2.94
CA LEU A 178 -0.50 10.09 -2.86
C LEU A 178 -0.52 11.63 -2.93
N LEU A 179 -1.50 12.23 -3.62
CA LEU A 179 -1.71 13.67 -3.56
C LEU A 179 -2.29 14.10 -2.21
N GLY A 180 -3.28 13.36 -1.70
CA GLY A 180 -3.88 13.58 -0.39
C GLY A 180 -2.85 13.49 0.73
N ILE A 181 -1.97 12.50 0.70
CA ILE A 181 -0.85 12.36 1.64
C ILE A 181 0.04 13.60 1.61
N ALA A 182 0.44 14.07 0.42
CA ALA A 182 1.25 15.29 0.33
C ALA A 182 0.53 16.52 0.94
N GLN A 183 -0.78 16.65 0.74
CA GLN A 183 -1.58 17.72 1.33
C GLN A 183 -1.71 17.58 2.85
N GLY A 184 -1.98 16.38 3.36
CA GLY A 184 -2.11 16.09 4.79
C GLY A 184 -0.80 16.32 5.55
N LEU A 185 0.33 15.94 4.95
CA LEU A 185 1.66 16.23 5.49
C LEU A 185 1.96 17.73 5.55
N ALA A 186 1.57 18.47 4.51
CA ALA A 186 1.68 19.93 4.51
C ALA A 186 0.83 20.59 5.61
N ILE A 187 -0.41 20.10 5.82
CA ILE A 187 -1.30 20.55 6.91
C ILE A 187 -0.66 20.27 8.27
N ALA A 188 -0.10 19.07 8.47
CA ALA A 188 0.54 18.68 9.72
C ALA A 188 1.90 19.35 9.95
N GLY A 189 2.48 20.00 8.94
CA GLY A 189 3.83 20.57 9.01
C GLY A 189 4.91 19.51 9.25
N ARG A 190 4.71 18.28 8.76
CA ARG A 190 5.64 17.15 8.93
C ARG A 190 6.04 16.57 7.58
N GLU A 191 7.27 16.08 7.50
CA GLU A 191 7.73 15.25 6.41
C GLU A 191 7.78 13.80 6.89
N VAL A 192 6.97 12.94 6.28
CA VAL A 192 6.94 11.51 6.58
C VAL A 192 7.01 10.76 5.24
N PRO A 193 7.96 9.83 5.08
CA PRO A 193 8.14 9.13 3.82
C PRO A 193 7.03 8.08 3.62
N VAL A 194 6.76 7.73 2.36
CA VAL A 194 5.64 6.85 1.98
C VAL A 194 6.15 5.54 1.39
N VAL A 195 5.62 4.43 1.87
CA VAL A 195 5.70 3.11 1.22
C VAL A 195 4.41 2.88 0.45
N LEU A 196 4.51 2.55 -0.83
CA LEU A 196 3.37 2.14 -1.65
C LEU A 196 3.39 0.62 -1.82
N SER A 197 2.35 -0.07 -1.38
CA SER A 197 2.17 -1.49 -1.65
C SER A 197 0.89 -1.74 -2.44
N VAL A 198 1.01 -2.49 -3.52
CA VAL A 198 -0.11 -2.82 -4.41
C VAL A 198 -0.47 -4.31 -4.31
N SER A 199 -1.73 -4.62 -4.58
CA SER A 199 -2.26 -5.97 -4.65
C SER A 199 -2.36 -6.40 -6.12
N ILE A 200 -1.76 -7.55 -6.47
CA ILE A 200 -1.86 -8.15 -7.81
C ILE A 200 -2.71 -9.41 -7.72
N GLU A 201 -3.81 -9.42 -8.46
CA GLU A 201 -4.76 -10.52 -8.52
C GLU A 201 -4.15 -11.75 -9.21
N LEU A 202 -4.82 -12.91 -9.09
CA LEU A 202 -4.39 -14.18 -9.70
C LEU A 202 -4.20 -14.09 -11.23
N GLN A 203 -4.85 -13.14 -11.89
CA GLN A 203 -4.73 -12.90 -13.33
C GLN A 203 -3.45 -12.14 -13.71
N GLY A 204 -2.63 -11.72 -12.73
CA GLY A 204 -1.33 -11.09 -12.93
C GLY A 204 -1.37 -9.57 -13.08
N CYS A 205 -2.48 -8.92 -12.72
CA CYS A 205 -2.64 -7.47 -12.70
C CYS A 205 -3.42 -7.01 -11.47
N MET A 206 -3.37 -5.71 -11.17
CA MET A 206 -4.26 -5.07 -10.20
C MET A 206 -5.72 -5.18 -10.65
N LEU A 207 -6.67 -5.00 -9.74
CA LEU A 207 -8.10 -5.00 -10.06
C LEU A 207 -8.48 -4.01 -11.19
N ALA A 208 -7.83 -2.84 -11.23
CA ALA A 208 -7.99 -1.86 -12.30
C ALA A 208 -7.23 -2.20 -13.61
N GLY A 209 -6.65 -3.39 -13.72
CA GLY A 209 -6.08 -3.96 -14.94
C GLY A 209 -4.59 -3.72 -15.16
N GLN A 210 -3.93 -2.85 -14.38
CA GLN A 210 -2.50 -2.58 -14.56
C GLN A 210 -1.62 -3.72 -14.04
N SER A 211 -0.62 -4.10 -14.83
CA SER A 211 0.48 -4.96 -14.36
C SER A 211 1.39 -4.23 -13.38
N ILE A 212 2.27 -4.97 -12.67
CA ILE A 212 3.24 -4.38 -11.76
C ILE A 212 4.19 -3.37 -12.45
N GLU A 213 4.52 -3.61 -13.71
CA GLU A 213 5.36 -2.71 -14.51
C GLU A 213 4.61 -1.41 -14.85
N ALA A 214 3.33 -1.51 -15.22
CA ALA A 214 2.50 -0.36 -15.55
C ALA A 214 2.25 0.56 -14.34
N VAL A 215 1.96 -0.02 -13.18
CA VAL A 215 1.79 0.78 -11.95
C VAL A 215 3.11 1.39 -11.50
N TYR A 216 4.24 0.67 -11.60
CA TYR A 216 5.55 1.23 -11.31
C TYR A 216 5.83 2.46 -12.19
N VAL A 217 5.68 2.36 -13.52
CA VAL A 217 5.86 3.50 -14.43
C VAL A 217 4.92 4.66 -14.06
N SER A 218 3.69 4.35 -13.68
CA SER A 218 2.66 5.34 -13.32
C SER A 218 3.00 6.15 -12.06
N VAL A 219 3.80 5.61 -11.15
CA VAL A 219 4.14 6.23 -9.84
C VAL A 219 5.63 6.52 -9.67
N ALA A 220 6.49 6.04 -10.57
CA ALA A 220 7.93 6.25 -10.57
C ALA A 220 8.35 7.71 -10.79
N HIS A 221 7.48 8.70 -10.75
CA HIS A 221 7.87 10.11 -10.68
C HIS A 221 7.84 10.65 -9.23
N ARG A 222 7.27 9.87 -8.29
CA ARG A 222 7.16 10.23 -6.87
C ARG A 222 8.42 9.87 -6.09
N ASP A 223 8.61 10.52 -4.94
CA ASP A 223 9.67 10.17 -3.97
C ASP A 223 9.10 9.23 -2.91
N LEU A 224 9.12 7.93 -3.21
CA LEU A 224 8.67 6.88 -2.30
C LEU A 224 9.87 6.33 -1.51
N LEU A 225 9.64 5.95 -0.26
CA LEU A 225 10.60 5.21 0.55
C LEU A 225 10.83 3.80 0.01
N ALA A 226 9.74 3.15 -0.37
CA ALA A 226 9.72 1.82 -0.94
C ALA A 226 8.46 1.63 -1.79
N MET A 227 8.52 0.66 -2.70
CA MET A 227 7.35 0.18 -3.41
C MET A 227 7.33 -1.35 -3.36
N GLY A 228 6.16 -1.96 -3.23
CA GLY A 228 6.08 -3.40 -3.08
C GLY A 228 4.73 -4.00 -3.35
N LEU A 229 4.62 -5.23 -2.85
CA LEU A 229 3.45 -6.07 -3.01
C LEU A 229 3.04 -6.65 -1.66
N ASN A 230 1.73 -6.74 -1.44
CA ASN A 230 1.18 -7.42 -0.27
C ASN A 230 -0.17 -8.06 -0.57
N CYS A 231 -0.61 -8.93 0.34
CA CYS A 231 -1.89 -9.62 0.24
C CYS A 231 -2.04 -10.45 -1.06
N ALA A 232 -3.26 -10.46 -1.62
CA ALA A 232 -3.76 -11.05 -2.87
C ALA A 232 -3.54 -12.55 -3.02
N THR A 233 -2.28 -12.95 -3.10
CA THR A 233 -1.89 -14.28 -3.52
C THR A 233 -0.68 -14.68 -2.67
N GLY A 234 -0.64 -15.92 -2.19
CA GLY A 234 0.49 -16.39 -1.37
C GLY A 234 1.84 -16.21 -2.09
N PRO A 235 2.98 -16.38 -1.40
CA PRO A 235 4.30 -16.03 -1.92
C PRO A 235 4.57 -16.55 -3.35
N ASP A 236 4.14 -17.76 -3.67
CA ASP A 236 4.40 -18.40 -4.97
C ASP A 236 3.88 -17.57 -6.15
N PHE A 237 2.68 -17.02 -6.07
CA PHE A 237 2.05 -16.20 -7.12
C PHE A 237 2.69 -14.81 -7.24
N MET A 238 3.27 -14.30 -6.16
CA MET A 238 3.94 -12.99 -6.17
C MET A 238 5.32 -13.04 -6.83
N THR A 239 5.92 -14.22 -6.98
CA THR A 239 7.32 -14.41 -7.41
C THR A 239 7.68 -13.61 -8.66
N ASP A 240 6.91 -13.76 -9.74
CA ASP A 240 7.22 -13.11 -11.03
C ASP A 240 7.00 -11.60 -11.00
N HIS A 241 5.97 -11.15 -10.30
CA HIS A 241 5.68 -9.73 -10.12
C HIS A 241 6.74 -9.05 -9.26
N LEU A 242 7.17 -9.72 -8.18
CA LEU A 242 8.22 -9.23 -7.30
C LEU A 242 9.57 -9.17 -8.01
N ARG A 243 9.93 -10.21 -8.78
CA ARG A 243 11.13 -10.22 -9.62
C ARG A 243 11.14 -9.05 -10.60
N THR A 244 10.01 -8.82 -11.28
CA THR A 244 9.85 -7.73 -12.25
C THR A 244 10.02 -6.37 -11.57
N LEU A 245 9.34 -6.16 -10.43
CA LEU A 245 9.47 -4.94 -9.64
C LEU A 245 10.91 -4.74 -9.15
N ALA A 246 11.57 -5.79 -8.65
CA ALA A 246 12.94 -5.74 -8.18
C ALA A 246 13.94 -5.37 -9.29
N GLN A 247 13.69 -5.74 -10.54
CA GLN A 247 14.55 -5.36 -11.67
C GLN A 247 14.34 -3.91 -12.11
N LEU A 248 13.10 -3.41 -12.03
CA LEU A 248 12.73 -2.08 -12.55
C LEU A 248 12.83 -0.96 -11.51
N SER A 249 12.57 -1.28 -10.24
CA SER A 249 12.36 -0.30 -9.19
C SER A 249 13.64 0.42 -8.81
N ARG A 250 13.61 1.74 -8.87
CA ARG A 250 14.64 2.59 -8.23
C ARG A 250 14.48 2.69 -6.72
N PHE A 251 13.33 2.28 -6.19
CA PHE A 251 13.05 2.31 -4.76
C PHE A 251 13.48 0.98 -4.12
N PRO A 252 13.74 0.98 -2.80
CA PRO A 252 13.62 -0.23 -1.99
C PRO A 252 12.32 -0.99 -2.27
N VAL A 253 12.35 -2.31 -2.16
CA VAL A 253 11.21 -3.19 -2.45
C VAL A 253 10.64 -3.81 -1.18
N SER A 254 9.33 -3.74 -0.97
CA SER A 254 8.63 -4.42 0.11
C SER A 254 7.87 -5.65 -0.38
N CYS A 255 7.80 -6.70 0.45
CA CYS A 255 6.96 -7.88 0.18
C CYS A 255 6.43 -8.46 1.50
N PHE A 256 5.12 -8.46 1.68
CA PHE A 256 4.47 -9.01 2.88
C PHE A 256 3.21 -9.79 2.49
N PRO A 257 3.35 -11.07 2.11
CA PRO A 257 2.25 -11.92 1.62
C PRO A 257 1.33 -12.40 2.74
N ASN A 258 0.18 -12.95 2.34
CA ASN A 258 -0.67 -13.76 3.22
C ASN A 258 0.01 -15.09 3.58
N ALA A 259 -0.41 -15.71 4.68
CA ALA A 259 -0.06 -17.08 5.06
C ALA A 259 -0.82 -18.11 4.20
N GLY A 260 -0.58 -18.07 2.88
CA GLY A 260 -1.31 -18.87 1.90
C GLY A 260 -2.64 -18.23 1.48
N LEU A 261 -3.46 -19.00 0.77
CA LEU A 261 -4.84 -18.63 0.46
C LEU A 261 -5.76 -19.10 1.59
N PRO A 262 -6.81 -18.32 1.94
CA PRO A 262 -7.78 -18.76 2.92
C PRO A 262 -8.62 -19.94 2.39
N ASP A 263 -9.11 -20.79 3.30
CA ASP A 263 -10.15 -21.78 3.00
C ASP A 263 -11.54 -21.13 2.83
N GLU A 264 -12.57 -21.94 2.61
CA GLU A 264 -13.95 -21.47 2.42
C GLU A 264 -14.50 -20.75 3.67
N GLU A 265 -13.94 -21.06 4.84
CA GLU A 265 -14.25 -20.46 6.14
C GLU A 265 -13.38 -19.23 6.46
N GLY A 266 -12.43 -18.87 5.61
CA GLY A 266 -11.54 -17.71 5.79
C GLY A 266 -10.27 -17.99 6.61
N HIS A 267 -9.98 -19.24 6.96
CA HIS A 267 -8.79 -19.62 7.72
C HIS A 267 -7.56 -19.83 6.83
N TYR A 268 -6.41 -19.41 7.35
CA TYR A 268 -5.11 -19.55 6.69
C TYR A 268 -4.33 -20.72 7.29
N HIS A 269 -3.95 -21.67 6.45
CA HIS A 269 -3.33 -22.94 6.89
C HIS A 269 -1.82 -23.01 6.66
N GLU A 270 -1.22 -22.03 5.99
CA GLU A 270 0.23 -22.06 5.76
C GLU A 270 0.99 -21.82 7.06
N THR A 271 1.91 -22.72 7.39
CA THR A 271 2.66 -22.64 8.65
C THR A 271 3.83 -21.65 8.55
N PRO A 272 4.36 -21.17 9.69
CA PRO A 272 5.54 -20.31 9.73
C PRO A 272 6.74 -20.86 8.94
N GLU A 273 7.01 -22.17 9.04
CA GLU A 273 8.11 -22.82 8.34
C GLU A 273 7.96 -22.75 6.81
N VAL A 274 6.74 -23.02 6.32
CA VAL A 274 6.44 -23.02 4.89
C VAL A 274 6.56 -21.60 4.33
N MET A 275 5.95 -20.62 5.01
CA MET A 275 5.99 -19.23 4.58
C MET A 275 7.43 -18.70 4.54
N VAL A 276 8.21 -18.97 5.59
CA VAL A 276 9.61 -18.52 5.68
C VAL A 276 10.48 -19.17 4.61
N ALA A 277 10.28 -20.45 4.30
CA ALA A 277 11.00 -21.11 3.22
C ALA A 277 10.75 -20.45 1.86
N LYS A 278 9.51 -20.00 1.60
CA LYS A 278 9.18 -19.26 0.37
C LYS A 278 9.79 -17.86 0.37
N LEU A 279 9.64 -17.12 1.46
CA LEU A 279 10.20 -15.77 1.62
C LEU A 279 11.73 -15.73 1.56
N GLU A 280 12.40 -16.77 2.08
CA GLU A 280 13.85 -16.90 2.04
C GLU A 280 14.37 -16.91 0.60
N ARG A 281 13.60 -17.46 -0.36
CA ARG A 281 13.98 -17.43 -1.78
C ARG A 281 14.06 -15.99 -2.29
N PHE A 282 13.13 -15.12 -1.91
CA PHE A 282 13.14 -13.71 -2.34
C PHE A 282 14.31 -12.93 -1.73
N CYS A 283 14.65 -13.24 -0.48
CA CYS A 283 15.81 -12.67 0.20
C CYS A 283 17.13 -13.14 -0.45
N ALA A 284 17.24 -14.44 -0.75
CA ALA A 284 18.43 -15.04 -1.36
C ALA A 284 18.69 -14.51 -2.77
N GLU A 285 17.63 -14.28 -3.56
CA GLU A 285 17.70 -13.63 -4.87
C GLU A 285 17.97 -12.11 -4.79
N GLY A 286 17.97 -11.54 -3.59
CA GLY A 286 18.23 -10.13 -3.36
C GLY A 286 17.14 -9.21 -3.92
N TRP A 287 15.87 -9.61 -3.82
CA TRP A 287 14.74 -8.84 -4.40
C TRP A 287 14.07 -7.87 -3.44
N VAL A 288 14.32 -7.99 -2.13
CA VAL A 288 13.56 -7.25 -1.09
C VAL A 288 14.44 -6.43 -0.15
N ASN A 289 13.83 -5.41 0.44
CA ASN A 289 14.38 -4.54 1.49
C ASN A 289 13.51 -4.54 2.74
N ILE A 290 12.19 -4.70 2.58
CA ILE A 290 11.22 -4.83 3.66
C ILE A 290 10.48 -6.15 3.48
N ILE A 291 10.33 -6.92 4.56
CA ILE A 291 9.61 -8.18 4.55
C ILE A 291 8.71 -8.30 5.78
N GLY A 292 7.54 -8.91 5.65
CA GLY A 292 6.62 -9.09 6.78
C GLY A 292 5.51 -10.06 6.43
N GLY A 293 4.36 -9.89 7.08
CA GLY A 293 3.19 -10.71 6.87
C GLY A 293 1.91 -9.91 6.70
N CYS A 294 0.97 -10.44 5.91
CA CYS A 294 -0.39 -9.93 5.79
C CYS A 294 -1.36 -10.95 6.42
N CYS A 295 -2.52 -11.21 5.81
CA CYS A 295 -3.59 -12.02 6.40
C CYS A 295 -3.11 -13.44 6.78
N GLY A 296 -3.49 -13.90 7.96
CA GLY A 296 -3.15 -15.23 8.48
C GLY A 296 -1.79 -15.32 9.17
N THR A 297 -0.96 -14.28 9.08
CA THR A 297 0.35 -14.28 9.72
C THR A 297 0.24 -13.95 11.22
N THR A 298 1.14 -14.54 12.01
CA THR A 298 1.12 -14.46 13.48
C THR A 298 2.48 -14.01 14.01
N ALA A 299 2.57 -13.73 15.31
CA ALA A 299 3.85 -13.42 15.96
C ALA A 299 4.93 -14.49 15.70
N GLU A 300 4.55 -15.77 15.61
CA GLU A 300 5.49 -16.85 15.31
C GLU A 300 6.03 -16.77 13.87
N HIS A 301 5.18 -16.41 12.90
CA HIS A 301 5.63 -16.12 11.53
C HIS A 301 6.65 -14.99 11.54
N ILE A 302 6.35 -13.88 12.22
CA ILE A 302 7.25 -12.71 12.29
C ILE A 302 8.57 -13.05 12.98
N ARG A 303 8.56 -13.90 14.03
CA ARG A 303 9.77 -14.36 14.69
C ARG A 303 10.70 -15.10 13.73
N MET A 304 10.16 -16.04 12.98
CA MET A 304 10.95 -16.81 12.02
C MET A 304 11.38 -15.98 10.81
N ILE A 305 10.54 -15.06 10.34
CA ILE A 305 10.90 -14.10 9.29
C ILE A 305 12.06 -13.21 9.76
N ALA A 306 12.04 -12.72 11.00
CA ALA A 306 13.12 -11.90 11.55
C ALA A 306 14.43 -12.68 11.72
N GLU A 307 14.38 -13.95 12.09
CA GLU A 307 15.53 -14.85 12.12
C GLU A 307 16.13 -15.07 10.73
N MET A 308 15.27 -15.32 9.74
CA MET A 308 15.68 -15.50 8.35
C MET A 308 16.29 -14.23 7.76
N ALA A 309 15.64 -13.08 7.92
CA ALA A 309 16.05 -11.79 7.35
C ALA A 309 17.47 -11.38 7.75
N ARG A 310 17.91 -11.74 8.97
CA ARG A 310 19.27 -11.46 9.46
C ARG A 310 20.39 -12.15 8.68
N ARG A 311 20.07 -13.21 7.92
CA ARG A 311 21.04 -14.01 7.16
C ARG A 311 21.28 -13.48 5.75
N HIS A 312 20.49 -12.50 5.31
CA HIS A 312 20.47 -12.01 3.93
C HIS A 312 20.77 -10.52 3.85
N ARG A 313 21.26 -10.08 2.69
CA ARG A 313 21.52 -8.66 2.41
C ARG A 313 20.30 -8.03 1.75
N PRO A 314 20.04 -6.73 1.99
CA PRO A 314 18.96 -6.04 1.32
C PRO A 314 19.29 -5.87 -0.16
N ARG A 315 18.25 -5.78 -0.98
CA ARG A 315 18.39 -5.44 -2.39
C ARG A 315 19.07 -4.07 -2.56
N SER A 316 20.02 -4.00 -3.49
CA SER A 316 20.58 -2.72 -3.96
C SER A 316 19.83 -2.25 -5.21
N ALA A 317 19.28 -1.04 -5.17
CA ALA A 317 18.59 -0.49 -6.34
C ALA A 317 19.57 -0.19 -7.48
N ALA A 318 19.21 -0.61 -8.70
CA ALA A 318 19.91 -0.24 -9.92
C ALA A 318 19.04 0.78 -10.68
N PRO A 319 19.53 2.01 -10.92
CA PRO A 319 18.78 2.98 -11.71
C PRO A 319 18.78 2.56 -13.18
N VAL A 320 17.61 2.18 -13.70
CA VAL A 320 17.40 1.97 -15.13
C VAL A 320 16.79 3.24 -15.72
N ARG A 321 17.57 4.00 -16.50
CA ARG A 321 17.04 5.17 -17.24
C ARG A 321 16.45 4.70 -18.56
N ARG A 322 15.12 4.66 -18.64
CA ARG A 322 14.36 4.43 -19.88
C ARG A 322 13.25 5.46 -19.98
N THR A 323 12.84 5.77 -21.21
CA THR A 323 11.63 6.56 -21.46
C THR A 323 10.48 5.58 -21.63
N ILE A 324 9.59 5.51 -20.66
CA ILE A 324 8.45 4.59 -20.66
C ILE A 324 7.21 5.40 -20.27
N VAL A 325 6.12 5.25 -21.01
CA VAL A 325 4.79 5.77 -20.63
C VAL A 325 3.86 4.60 -20.34
N SER A 326 2.76 4.85 -19.64
CA SER A 326 1.82 3.79 -19.27
C SER A 326 0.36 4.26 -19.32
N GLY A 327 -0.47 3.43 -19.94
CA GLY A 327 -1.93 3.39 -19.80
C GLY A 327 -2.29 2.18 -18.93
N ILE A 328 -3.08 1.23 -19.43
CA ILE A 328 -3.19 -0.11 -18.80
C ILE A 328 -1.88 -0.88 -19.02
N ASP A 329 -1.36 -0.82 -20.25
CA ASP A 329 -0.09 -1.41 -20.64
C ASP A 329 1.05 -0.37 -20.57
N VAL A 330 2.29 -0.86 -20.60
CA VAL A 330 3.48 -0.02 -20.77
C VAL A 330 3.87 0.13 -22.23
N LEU A 331 4.37 1.32 -22.55
CA LEU A 331 4.96 1.63 -23.85
C LEU A 331 6.39 2.17 -23.65
N PRO A 332 7.40 1.30 -23.73
CA PRO A 332 8.79 1.71 -23.86
C PRO A 332 9.01 2.49 -25.16
N ILE A 333 9.65 3.66 -25.05
CA ILE A 333 10.02 4.53 -26.18
C ILE A 333 11.51 4.38 -26.42
N GLU A 334 11.86 3.32 -27.15
CA GLU A 334 13.22 2.92 -27.53
C GLU A 334 13.44 3.12 -29.05
N ASP A 335 14.70 3.17 -29.50
CA ASP A 335 15.03 3.54 -30.89
C ASP A 335 14.48 2.55 -31.94
N ASP A 336 14.35 1.27 -31.58
CA ASP A 336 13.79 0.20 -32.40
C ASP A 336 12.25 0.26 -32.52
N ARG A 337 11.58 1.04 -31.66
CA ARG A 337 10.12 1.23 -31.64
C ARG A 337 9.67 2.56 -32.23
N ARG A 338 10.58 3.29 -32.89
CA ARG A 338 10.28 4.59 -33.52
C ARG A 338 9.84 4.42 -34.98
N PRO A 339 8.91 5.27 -35.47
CA PRO A 339 8.24 6.34 -34.74
C PRO A 339 7.14 5.82 -33.80
N VAL A 340 6.95 6.48 -32.66
CA VAL A 340 5.77 6.27 -31.80
C VAL A 340 4.60 7.05 -32.40
N VAL A 341 3.50 6.37 -32.68
CA VAL A 341 2.31 6.96 -33.31
C VAL A 341 1.39 7.53 -32.25
N VAL A 342 1.14 8.85 -32.28
CA VAL A 342 0.22 9.56 -31.36
C VAL A 342 -1.06 9.94 -32.10
N GLY A 343 -2.22 9.62 -31.52
CA GLY A 343 -3.52 9.93 -32.11
C GLY A 343 -3.89 11.42 -32.03
N GLU A 344 -4.11 12.08 -33.17
CA GLU A 344 -4.44 13.52 -33.23
C GLU A 344 -5.95 13.84 -33.15
N ARG A 345 -6.85 12.86 -33.35
CA ARG A 345 -8.27 13.09 -33.65
C ARG A 345 -9.15 13.36 -32.43
N THR A 346 -8.66 13.11 -31.22
CA THR A 346 -9.30 13.49 -29.95
C THR A 346 -8.96 14.94 -29.60
N ASN A 347 -9.18 15.84 -30.55
CA ASN A 347 -8.84 17.27 -30.49
C ASN A 347 -10.03 18.10 -30.96
N VAL A 348 -10.60 18.93 -30.08
CA VAL A 348 -11.79 19.76 -30.38
C VAL A 348 -11.53 20.86 -31.41
N ILE A 349 -10.27 21.19 -31.69
CA ILE A 349 -9.87 22.15 -32.73
C ILE A 349 -9.71 21.42 -34.07
N GLY A 350 -9.01 20.29 -34.08
CA GLY A 350 -8.64 19.57 -35.31
C GLY A 350 -9.67 18.56 -35.83
N SER A 351 -10.66 18.17 -35.00
CA SER A 351 -11.61 17.11 -35.34
C SER A 351 -13.05 17.59 -35.15
N ARG A 352 -13.70 17.95 -36.26
CA ARG A 352 -15.10 18.41 -36.26
C ARG A 352 -16.04 17.44 -35.54
N LYS A 353 -15.93 16.15 -35.85
CA LYS A 353 -16.72 15.10 -35.21
C LYS A 353 -16.49 15.03 -33.70
N PHE A 354 -15.24 15.09 -33.25
CA PHE A 354 -14.95 15.04 -31.82
C PHE A 354 -15.49 16.27 -31.08
N LYS A 355 -15.34 17.47 -31.66
CA LYS A 355 -15.91 18.71 -31.13
C LYS A 355 -17.43 18.62 -30.95
N GLU A 356 -18.15 18.17 -31.97
CA GLU A 356 -19.61 18.03 -31.94
C GLU A 356 -20.06 17.09 -30.81
N LEU A 357 -19.38 15.95 -30.64
CA LEU A 357 -19.66 14.98 -29.58
C LEU A 357 -19.40 15.55 -28.17
N VAL A 358 -18.24 16.19 -27.97
CA VAL A 358 -17.85 16.76 -26.67
C VAL A 358 -18.78 17.92 -26.26
N VAL A 359 -19.09 18.84 -27.18
CA VAL A 359 -20.02 19.95 -26.90
C VAL A 359 -21.44 19.45 -26.66
N GLY A 360 -21.84 18.36 -27.35
CA GLY A 360 -23.12 17.69 -27.13
C GLY A 360 -23.20 16.86 -25.84
N GLY A 361 -22.10 16.70 -25.10
CA GLY A 361 -22.04 15.89 -23.88
C GLY A 361 -22.00 14.37 -24.12
N ASP A 362 -21.85 13.92 -25.37
CA ASP A 362 -21.81 12.50 -25.73
C ASP A 362 -20.38 11.95 -25.58
N LEU A 363 -19.97 11.75 -24.33
CA LEU A 363 -18.62 11.30 -23.97
C LEU A 363 -18.34 9.86 -24.41
N ASP A 364 -19.36 9.00 -24.47
CA ASP A 364 -19.22 7.60 -24.89
C ASP A 364 -18.86 7.51 -26.38
N GLN A 365 -19.57 8.26 -27.23
CA GLN A 365 -19.21 8.35 -28.66
C GLN A 365 -17.91 9.11 -28.87
N ALA A 366 -17.61 10.13 -28.05
CA ALA A 366 -16.32 10.82 -28.11
C ALA A 366 -15.15 9.87 -27.82
N ALA A 367 -15.27 9.01 -26.81
CA ALA A 367 -14.28 7.98 -26.49
C ALA A 367 -14.06 6.99 -27.66
N GLU A 368 -15.10 6.70 -28.44
CA GLU A 368 -15.01 5.84 -29.60
C GLU A 368 -14.14 6.43 -30.72
N VAL A 369 -14.00 7.76 -30.81
CA VAL A 369 -13.03 8.40 -31.70
C VAL A 369 -11.60 7.98 -31.33
N GLY A 370 -11.28 7.96 -30.03
CA GLY A 370 -10.01 7.47 -29.50
C GLY A 370 -9.77 5.99 -29.80
N ARG A 371 -10.75 5.12 -29.50
CA ARG A 371 -10.63 3.67 -29.78
C ARG A 371 -10.38 3.36 -31.26
N ARG A 372 -10.96 4.15 -32.18
CA ARG A 372 -10.69 4.00 -33.62
C ARG A 372 -9.25 4.37 -33.99
N GLN A 373 -8.63 5.34 -33.32
CA GLN A 373 -7.22 5.66 -33.55
C GLN A 373 -6.32 4.51 -33.10
N VAL A 374 -6.59 3.93 -31.92
CA VAL A 374 -5.85 2.76 -31.42
C VAL A 374 -5.96 1.57 -32.40
N ARG A 375 -7.19 1.27 -32.87
CA ARG A 375 -7.41 0.24 -33.91
C ARG A 375 -6.71 0.57 -35.24
N GLY A 376 -6.42 1.83 -35.50
CA GLY A 376 -5.66 2.32 -36.65
C GLY A 376 -4.14 2.34 -36.45
N GLY A 377 -3.64 1.87 -35.30
CA GLY A 377 -2.20 1.79 -35.00
C GLY A 377 -1.64 2.94 -34.15
N ALA A 378 -2.48 3.83 -33.60
CA ALA A 378 -2.02 4.79 -32.60
C ALA A 378 -1.63 4.06 -31.31
N GLN A 379 -0.48 4.42 -30.76
CA GLN A 379 0.10 3.85 -29.54
C GLN A 379 -0.11 4.77 -28.32
N VAL A 380 -0.33 6.08 -28.55
CA VAL A 380 -0.60 7.10 -27.52
C VAL A 380 -1.85 7.89 -27.89
#